data_AF-A0A326RT84-F1
#
_entry.id   AF-A0A326RT84-F1
#
_cell.length_a   1.000
_cell.length_b   1.000
_cell.length_c   1.000
_cell.angle_alpha   90.00
_cell.angle_beta   90.00
_cell.angle_gamma   90.00
#
_symmetry.space_group_name_H-M   'P 1'
#
loop_
_entity.id
_entity.type
_entity.pdbx_description
1 polymer ?
#
loop_
_entity_poly.entity_id
_entity_poly.type
_entity_poly.pdbx_seq_one_letter_code
_entity_poly.pdbx_strand_id
1 'polypeptide(L)'
;MERSVFLIFLLVLLGSSLVSGQSKIDSAYISYDEEVMVTRFYFSKKFTDFKIPEKEVRYRPNTGLNAGLGFTYQKFTLNVAFPPSFLNPNREKDFPRFLDLQGHFYPVNWMVDFFGQFYSGYKIPDWQGSGKPYLRPDIGLLKVGIHVNYVFFGDRISINAAMHQSEIQKKSAISPLVGFEVYRARVSGDSLIIPEELAPDFNYSRADFMHLGPNVGVLGTLVFGKGFFVTGAFSGNLGAGHSWLDGGNGERESDWSILLGYHFRGYIGYNSSRFGFNLNYVYKNLNLNPIRELEQSADTGNYRLNFVYKIRPGEKFSKTFGKFNPTRIL
;
A
#
# COMPACT_ATOMS: atom_id res chain seq x y z
N MET A 1 1.59 19.58 -22.72
CA MET A 1 2.98 19.07 -22.67
C MET A 1 3.80 19.65 -21.53
N GLU A 2 3.51 20.86 -21.03
CA GLU A 2 4.32 21.51 -19.98
C GLU A 2 4.10 20.98 -18.55
N ARG A 3 2.94 20.37 -18.25
CA ARG A 3 2.64 19.83 -16.90
C ARG A 3 3.38 18.54 -16.56
N SER A 4 3.91 17.81 -17.55
CA SER A 4 4.63 16.54 -17.36
C SER A 4 6.10 16.75 -17.00
N VAL A 5 6.69 17.89 -17.37
CA VAL A 5 8.10 18.19 -17.15
C VAL A 5 8.38 18.53 -15.68
N PHE A 6 7.44 19.21 -15.00
CA PHE A 6 7.60 19.60 -13.60
C PHE A 6 7.59 18.40 -12.64
N LEU A 7 6.79 17.36 -12.94
CA LEU A 7 6.71 16.14 -12.13
C LEU A 7 8.00 15.31 -12.20
N ILE A 8 8.61 15.27 -13.40
CA ILE A 8 9.89 14.58 -13.63
C ILE A 8 11.02 15.35 -12.93
N PHE A 9 10.99 16.68 -12.96
CA PHE A 9 12.01 17.51 -12.30
C PHE A 9 12.00 17.36 -10.77
N LEU A 10 10.81 17.25 -10.16
CA LEU A 10 10.67 17.01 -8.71
C LEU A 10 11.16 15.61 -8.29
N LEU A 11 10.90 14.59 -9.11
CA LEU A 11 11.39 13.21 -8.91
C LEU A 11 12.92 13.12 -9.00
N VAL A 12 13.54 13.87 -9.92
CA VAL A 12 15.00 13.91 -10.09
C VAL A 12 15.70 14.65 -8.94
N LEU A 13 15.12 15.76 -8.45
CA LEU A 13 15.65 16.52 -7.31
C LEU A 13 15.53 15.76 -5.98
N LEU A 14 14.44 15.01 -5.78
CA LEU A 14 14.32 14.08 -4.65
C LEU A 14 15.32 12.91 -4.80
N GLY A 15 15.45 12.30 -5.97
CA GLY A 15 16.35 11.16 -6.19
C GLY A 15 17.81 11.41 -5.82
N SER A 16 18.35 12.58 -6.17
CA SER A 16 19.75 12.95 -5.95
C SER A 16 20.08 13.31 -4.49
N SER A 17 19.12 13.88 -3.76
CA SER A 17 19.27 14.22 -2.33
C SER A 17 19.00 13.01 -1.40
N LEU A 18 18.15 12.06 -1.81
CA LEU A 18 17.90 10.79 -1.09
C LEU A 18 19.14 9.87 -0.99
N VAL A 19 20.06 9.98 -1.96
CA VAL A 19 21.24 9.11 -2.08
C VAL A 19 22.46 9.69 -1.37
N SER A 20 22.63 11.00 -1.34
CA SER A 20 23.90 11.65 -0.93
C SER A 20 24.15 11.75 0.59
N GLY A 21 23.28 11.18 1.45
CA GLY A 21 23.36 11.31 2.90
C GLY A 21 22.99 10.07 3.72
N GLN A 22 23.06 8.86 3.14
CA GLN A 22 22.67 7.65 3.85
C GLN A 22 23.70 7.26 4.91
N SER A 23 23.25 7.06 6.14
CA SER A 23 24.11 6.48 7.18
C SER A 23 24.38 5.01 6.88
N LYS A 24 25.56 4.53 7.28
CA LYS A 24 25.87 3.10 7.26
C LYS A 24 25.03 2.40 8.34
N ILE A 25 24.48 1.24 8.00
CA ILE A 25 23.74 0.40 8.96
C ILE A 25 24.59 0.10 10.19
N ASP A 26 24.02 0.27 11.38
CA ASP A 26 24.62 -0.17 12.64
C ASP A 26 24.49 -1.70 12.76
N SER A 27 25.61 -2.40 12.55
CA SER A 27 25.69 -3.85 12.61
C SER A 27 25.34 -4.46 13.98
N ALA A 28 25.36 -3.66 15.06
CA ALA A 28 24.92 -4.08 16.39
C ALA A 28 23.39 -4.19 16.48
N TYR A 29 22.66 -3.45 15.63
CA TYR A 29 21.20 -3.43 15.58
C TYR A 29 20.65 -4.26 14.42
N ILE A 30 21.29 -4.23 13.24
CA ILE A 30 20.76 -4.85 12.03
C ILE A 30 21.81 -5.77 11.40
N SER A 31 21.37 -6.94 10.93
CA SER A 31 22.16 -7.83 10.07
C SER A 31 21.63 -7.80 8.65
N TYR A 32 22.53 -7.73 7.69
CA TYR A 32 22.23 -7.93 6.27
C TYR A 32 23.34 -8.80 5.66
N ASP A 33 22.96 -9.74 4.82
CA ASP A 33 23.88 -10.61 4.08
C ASP A 33 23.46 -10.54 2.60
N GLU A 34 24.31 -9.92 1.77
CA GLU A 34 24.01 -9.72 0.35
C GLU A 34 24.10 -11.01 -0.48
N GLU A 35 24.72 -12.05 0.06
CA GLU A 35 24.81 -13.36 -0.56
C GLU A 35 23.58 -14.22 -0.28
N VAL A 36 22.72 -13.80 0.65
CA VAL A 36 21.51 -14.54 0.99
C VAL A 36 20.34 -14.09 0.11
N MET A 37 19.79 -15.05 -0.61
CA MET A 37 18.50 -14.94 -1.28
C MET A 37 17.39 -15.34 -0.33
N VAL A 38 16.37 -14.50 -0.22
CA VAL A 38 15.16 -14.77 0.55
C VAL A 38 14.04 -15.16 -0.39
N THR A 39 13.51 -16.36 -0.22
CA THR A 39 12.34 -16.85 -0.95
C THR A 39 11.13 -16.86 -0.02
N ARG A 40 9.95 -16.61 -0.58
CA ARG A 40 8.70 -16.53 0.18
C ARG A 40 7.58 -17.25 -0.54
N PHE A 41 6.79 -17.97 0.23
CA PHE A 41 5.44 -18.32 -0.13
C PHE A 41 4.48 -17.59 0.81
N TYR A 42 3.41 -17.01 0.28
CA TYR A 42 2.51 -16.24 1.12
C TYR A 42 1.05 -16.34 0.69
N PHE A 43 0.17 -16.22 1.68
CA PHE A 43 -1.24 -15.96 1.46
C PHE A 43 -1.52 -14.49 1.76
N SER A 44 -2.37 -13.85 0.95
CA SER A 44 -2.76 -12.46 1.23
C SER A 44 -4.19 -12.14 0.83
N LYS A 45 -4.83 -11.25 1.57
CA LYS A 45 -6.15 -10.73 1.25
C LYS A 45 -6.09 -9.21 1.24
N LYS A 46 -6.12 -8.65 0.02
CA LYS A 46 -6.20 -7.21 -0.20
C LYS A 46 -7.66 -6.77 -0.20
N PHE A 47 -7.91 -5.58 0.32
CA PHE A 47 -9.21 -4.92 0.27
C PHE A 47 -9.04 -3.44 -0.08
N THR A 48 -10.08 -2.88 -0.68
CA THR A 48 -10.16 -1.48 -1.07
C THR A 48 -11.62 -1.08 -0.97
N ASP A 49 -12.02 -0.71 0.23
CA ASP A 49 -13.40 -0.36 0.53
C ASP A 49 -13.60 1.10 0.13
N PHE A 50 -14.57 1.35 -0.74
CA PHE A 50 -15.04 2.70 -1.02
C PHE A 50 -16.30 2.95 -0.20
N LYS A 51 -16.28 3.98 0.66
CA LYS A 51 -17.34 4.22 1.65
C LYS A 51 -17.96 5.58 1.46
N ILE A 52 -19.27 5.63 1.69
CA ILE A 52 -20.10 6.83 1.79
C ILE A 52 -20.89 6.69 3.10
N PRO A 53 -20.33 7.13 4.24
CA PRO A 53 -20.87 6.84 5.57
C PRO A 53 -22.30 7.34 5.79
N GLU A 54 -22.67 8.53 5.32
CA GLU A 54 -23.99 9.14 5.52
C GLU A 54 -25.12 8.36 4.85
N LYS A 55 -24.78 7.58 3.83
CA LYS A 55 -25.72 6.70 3.12
C LYS A 55 -25.56 5.23 3.52
N GLU A 56 -24.71 4.95 4.52
CA GLU A 56 -24.32 3.60 4.96
C GLU A 56 -23.80 2.69 3.82
N VAL A 57 -23.30 3.30 2.74
CA VAL A 57 -22.84 2.54 1.58
C VAL A 57 -21.37 2.17 1.75
N ARG A 58 -21.10 0.87 1.63
CA ARG A 58 -19.73 0.33 1.56
C ARG A 58 -19.58 -0.57 0.34
N TYR A 59 -18.96 -0.02 -0.68
CA TYR A 59 -18.55 -0.74 -1.86
C TYR A 59 -17.29 -1.56 -1.57
N ARG A 60 -17.35 -2.86 -1.87
CA ARG A 60 -16.22 -3.77 -1.81
C ARG A 60 -15.95 -4.41 -3.18
N PRO A 61 -14.67 -4.51 -3.59
CA PRO A 61 -14.34 -5.19 -4.82
C PRO A 61 -14.53 -6.69 -4.66
N ASN A 62 -14.64 -7.40 -5.78
CA ASN A 62 -14.66 -8.87 -5.80
C ASN A 62 -13.25 -9.47 -5.61
N THR A 63 -12.57 -9.12 -4.51
CA THR A 63 -11.26 -9.68 -4.14
C THR A 63 -11.40 -11.01 -3.43
N GLY A 64 -10.32 -11.79 -3.46
CA GLY A 64 -10.23 -13.10 -2.84
C GLY A 64 -8.96 -13.27 -2.01
N LEU A 65 -8.81 -14.45 -1.44
CA LEU A 65 -7.55 -14.92 -0.88
C LEU A 65 -6.58 -15.22 -2.03
N ASN A 66 -5.46 -14.51 -2.04
CA ASN A 66 -4.37 -14.69 -2.99
C ASN A 66 -3.34 -15.66 -2.42
N ALA A 67 -2.77 -16.50 -3.27
CA ALA A 67 -1.53 -17.22 -3.02
C ALA A 67 -0.42 -16.59 -3.86
N GLY A 68 0.78 -16.47 -3.31
CA GLY A 68 1.88 -15.79 -3.99
C GLY A 68 3.25 -16.32 -3.65
N LEU A 69 4.17 -16.01 -4.54
CA LEU A 69 5.59 -16.28 -4.42
C LEU A 69 6.35 -14.96 -4.40
N GLY A 70 7.40 -14.91 -3.61
CA GLY A 70 8.28 -13.76 -3.53
C GLY A 70 9.73 -14.17 -3.51
N PHE A 71 10.59 -13.33 -4.07
CA PHE A 71 12.03 -13.44 -3.87
C PHE A 71 12.63 -12.07 -3.56
N THR A 72 13.70 -12.07 -2.78
CA THR A 72 14.56 -10.91 -2.57
C THR A 72 16.01 -11.32 -2.65
N TYR A 73 16.79 -10.59 -3.42
CA TYR A 73 18.21 -10.80 -3.52
C TYR A 73 18.90 -9.47 -3.84
N GLN A 74 19.98 -9.16 -3.12
CA GLN A 74 20.74 -7.91 -3.26
C GLN A 74 19.83 -6.65 -3.27
N LYS A 75 18.98 -6.51 -2.24
CA LYS A 75 17.98 -5.43 -2.06
C LYS A 75 16.85 -5.35 -3.10
N PHE A 76 16.93 -6.06 -4.22
CA PHE A 76 15.80 -6.16 -5.15
C PHE A 76 14.79 -7.18 -4.64
N THR A 77 13.50 -6.83 -4.68
CA THR A 77 12.40 -7.68 -4.24
C THR A 77 11.31 -7.74 -5.31
N LEU A 78 10.86 -8.96 -5.64
CA LEU A 78 9.67 -9.18 -6.46
C LEU A 78 8.70 -10.08 -5.71
N ASN A 79 7.42 -9.72 -5.70
CA ASN A 79 6.34 -10.55 -5.16
C ASN A 79 5.23 -10.61 -6.20
N VAL A 80 4.78 -11.83 -6.53
CA VAL A 80 3.68 -12.07 -7.46
C VAL A 80 2.64 -12.92 -6.74
N ALA A 81 1.37 -12.52 -6.83
CA ALA A 81 0.26 -13.30 -6.28
C ALA A 81 -0.91 -13.32 -7.25
N PHE A 82 -1.67 -14.40 -7.18
CA PHE A 82 -2.93 -14.55 -7.89
C PHE A 82 -3.97 -15.17 -6.96
N PRO A 83 -5.27 -14.92 -7.16
CA PRO A 83 -6.37 -15.54 -6.40
C PRO A 83 -6.78 -16.88 -7.04
N PRO A 84 -6.33 -18.04 -6.54
CA PRO A 84 -6.70 -19.33 -7.12
C PRO A 84 -8.17 -19.63 -6.85
N SER A 85 -8.88 -20.21 -7.83
CA SER A 85 -10.33 -20.46 -7.71
C SER A 85 -10.70 -21.37 -6.53
N PHE A 86 -9.86 -22.37 -6.21
CA PHE A 86 -10.10 -23.30 -5.10
C PHE A 86 -10.04 -22.65 -3.71
N LEU A 87 -9.33 -21.51 -3.56
CA LEU A 87 -9.33 -20.71 -2.33
C LEU A 87 -10.52 -19.73 -2.26
N ASN A 88 -11.29 -19.62 -3.34
CA ASN A 88 -12.28 -18.57 -3.54
C ASN A 88 -13.59 -19.10 -4.17
N PRO A 89 -14.24 -20.15 -3.60
CA PRO A 89 -15.42 -20.78 -4.20
C PRO A 89 -16.64 -19.85 -4.32
N ASN A 90 -16.76 -18.88 -3.41
CA ASN A 90 -17.89 -17.95 -3.34
C ASN A 90 -17.61 -16.60 -4.03
N ARG A 91 -16.55 -16.53 -4.84
CA ARG A 91 -16.19 -15.31 -5.55
C ARG A 91 -17.07 -15.18 -6.79
N GLU A 92 -17.55 -13.97 -7.08
CA GLU A 92 -18.39 -13.74 -8.27
C GLU A 92 -17.60 -14.11 -9.53
N LYS A 93 -18.13 -15.01 -10.36
CA LYS A 93 -17.41 -15.59 -11.50
C LYS A 93 -17.29 -14.61 -12.67
N ASP A 94 -18.36 -13.86 -12.94
CA ASP A 94 -18.47 -12.94 -14.08
C ASP A 94 -18.19 -11.48 -13.70
N PHE A 95 -17.24 -11.28 -12.77
CA PHE A 95 -16.83 -9.95 -12.34
C PHE A 95 -15.55 -9.49 -13.06
N PRO A 96 -15.41 -8.18 -13.33
CA PRO A 96 -14.18 -7.63 -13.89
C PRO A 96 -12.95 -7.94 -13.04
N ARG A 97 -11.79 -7.94 -13.71
CA ARG A 97 -10.49 -8.16 -13.07
C ARG A 97 -10.01 -6.88 -12.39
N PHE A 98 -9.09 -7.05 -11.44
CA PHE A 98 -8.37 -5.94 -10.80
C PHE A 98 -6.86 -6.13 -10.98
N LEU A 99 -6.13 -5.03 -10.94
CA LEU A 99 -4.67 -5.00 -10.90
C LEU A 99 -4.21 -4.15 -9.72
N ASP A 100 -3.26 -4.66 -8.94
CA ASP A 100 -2.73 -3.98 -7.77
C ASP A 100 -1.21 -4.11 -7.73
N LEU A 101 -0.55 -2.99 -8.02
CA LEU A 101 0.89 -2.81 -8.10
C LEU A 101 1.36 -2.04 -6.87
N GLN A 102 2.41 -2.54 -6.21
CA GLN A 102 3.03 -1.89 -5.06
C GLN A 102 4.54 -1.93 -5.22
N GLY A 103 5.18 -0.78 -5.04
CA GLY A 103 6.62 -0.62 -5.02
C GLY A 103 7.06 -0.15 -3.65
N HIS A 104 8.14 -0.73 -3.12
CA HIS A 104 8.69 -0.36 -1.82
C HIS A 104 10.19 -0.13 -1.98
N PHE A 105 10.66 1.03 -1.56
CA PHE A 105 12.06 1.40 -1.58
C PHE A 105 12.46 1.90 -0.19
N TYR A 106 13.21 1.06 0.51
CA TYR A 106 13.56 1.24 1.93
C TYR A 106 15.07 1.26 2.14
N PRO A 107 15.77 2.33 1.73
CA PRO A 107 17.16 2.54 2.16
C PRO A 107 17.20 2.95 3.64
N VAL A 108 18.41 3.13 4.19
CA VAL A 108 18.64 3.26 5.64
C VAL A 108 17.76 4.34 6.29
N ASN A 109 17.72 5.55 5.73
CA ASN A 109 16.99 6.67 6.32
C ASN A 109 15.68 7.01 5.61
N TRP A 110 15.17 6.14 4.72
CA TRP A 110 13.95 6.45 4.00
C TRP A 110 13.00 5.26 3.88
N MET A 111 11.71 5.59 3.90
CA MET A 111 10.64 4.65 3.62
C MET A 111 9.79 5.24 2.50
N VAL A 112 9.95 4.72 1.28
CA VAL A 112 9.24 5.19 0.09
C VAL A 112 8.34 4.09 -0.43
N ASP A 113 7.07 4.40 -0.60
CA ASP A 113 6.08 3.48 -1.11
C ASP A 113 5.36 4.06 -2.32
N PHE A 114 5.12 3.22 -3.31
CA PHE A 114 4.35 3.52 -4.49
C PHE A 114 3.15 2.58 -4.56
N PHE A 115 1.98 3.13 -4.85
CA PHE A 115 0.73 2.39 -4.96
C PHE A 115 0.10 2.64 -6.31
N GLY A 116 -0.33 1.58 -6.99
CA GLY A 116 -1.12 1.62 -8.22
C GLY A 116 -2.20 0.57 -8.20
N GLN A 117 -3.43 0.99 -7.95
CA GLN A 117 -4.60 0.13 -7.81
C GLN A 117 -5.60 0.46 -8.91
N PHE A 118 -5.95 -0.53 -9.70
CA PHE A 118 -6.88 -0.44 -10.83
C PHE A 118 -7.92 -1.53 -10.61
N TYR A 119 -9.00 -1.17 -9.93
CA TYR A 119 -10.07 -2.10 -9.57
C TYR A 119 -11.29 -1.83 -10.43
N SER A 120 -11.91 -2.88 -10.92
CA SER A 120 -13.17 -2.83 -11.64
C SER A 120 -14.12 -3.86 -11.04
N GLY A 121 -15.38 -3.49 -10.93
CA GLY A 121 -16.43 -4.30 -10.33
C GLY A 121 -16.44 -4.26 -8.80
N TYR A 122 -17.51 -3.70 -8.27
CA TYR A 122 -17.78 -3.58 -6.84
C TYR A 122 -19.12 -4.20 -6.47
N LYS A 123 -19.34 -4.41 -5.18
CA LYS A 123 -20.62 -4.81 -4.62
C LYS A 123 -20.84 -4.23 -3.23
N ILE A 124 -22.10 -4.14 -2.82
CA ILE A 124 -22.50 -3.85 -1.44
C ILE A 124 -22.87 -5.19 -0.80
N PRO A 125 -22.06 -5.79 0.10
CA PRO A 125 -22.18 -7.19 0.50
C PRO A 125 -23.46 -7.62 1.25
N ASP A 126 -24.26 -6.67 1.73
CA ASP A 126 -25.53 -6.92 2.41
C ASP A 126 -26.48 -5.76 2.11
N TRP A 127 -27.11 -5.81 0.94
CA TRP A 127 -27.96 -4.72 0.48
C TRP A 127 -29.29 -4.72 1.24
N GLN A 128 -29.55 -3.67 2.02
CA GLN A 128 -30.80 -3.46 2.77
C GLN A 128 -31.20 -4.67 3.64
N GLY A 129 -30.22 -5.39 4.20
CA GLY A 129 -30.46 -6.57 5.04
C GLY A 129 -31.05 -7.77 4.30
N SER A 130 -31.02 -7.78 2.96
CA SER A 130 -31.53 -8.88 2.13
C SER A 130 -30.66 -10.15 2.19
N GLY A 131 -29.44 -10.05 2.75
CA GLY A 131 -28.45 -11.12 2.72
C GLY A 131 -27.88 -11.38 1.31
N LYS A 132 -28.26 -10.57 0.31
CA LYS A 132 -27.73 -10.63 -1.06
C LYS A 132 -26.92 -9.38 -1.36
N PRO A 133 -25.83 -9.51 -2.14
CA PRO A 133 -25.05 -8.36 -2.53
C PRO A 133 -25.74 -7.56 -3.64
N TYR A 134 -25.69 -6.23 -3.57
CA TYR A 134 -26.00 -5.36 -4.71
C TYR A 134 -24.76 -5.24 -5.60
N LEU A 135 -24.85 -5.72 -6.83
CA LEU A 135 -23.71 -5.84 -7.74
C LEU A 135 -23.58 -4.60 -8.62
N ARG A 136 -22.36 -4.06 -8.70
CA ARG A 136 -21.98 -2.91 -9.53
C ARG A 136 -20.72 -3.24 -10.34
N PRO A 137 -20.83 -4.10 -11.37
CA PRO A 137 -19.69 -4.48 -12.21
C PRO A 137 -19.11 -3.29 -12.99
N ASP A 138 -19.89 -2.23 -13.20
CA ASP A 138 -19.53 -1.00 -13.90
C ASP A 138 -18.64 -0.05 -13.07
N ILE A 139 -18.63 -0.17 -11.74
CA ILE A 139 -17.82 0.72 -10.90
C ILE A 139 -16.33 0.40 -11.06
N GLY A 140 -15.58 1.41 -11.47
CA GLY A 140 -14.13 1.44 -11.51
C GLY A 140 -13.56 2.33 -10.40
N LEU A 141 -12.47 1.88 -9.80
CA LEU A 141 -11.67 2.64 -8.85
C LEU A 141 -10.19 2.61 -9.26
N LEU A 142 -9.66 3.79 -9.55
CA LEU A 142 -8.24 4.04 -9.72
C LEU A 142 -7.71 4.68 -8.45
N LYS A 143 -6.64 4.14 -7.88
CA LYS A 143 -5.88 4.80 -6.82
C LYS A 143 -4.40 4.72 -7.14
N VAL A 144 -3.75 5.87 -7.27
CA VAL A 144 -2.30 5.98 -7.40
C VAL A 144 -1.76 6.87 -6.30
N GLY A 145 -0.58 6.57 -5.80
CA GLY A 145 0.04 7.43 -4.81
C GLY A 145 1.46 7.08 -4.45
N ILE A 146 2.09 8.04 -3.79
CA ILE A 146 3.42 7.93 -3.21
C ILE A 146 3.35 8.34 -1.74
N HIS A 147 4.07 7.60 -0.89
CA HIS A 147 4.23 7.91 0.52
C HIS A 147 5.70 7.88 0.86
N VAL A 148 6.24 8.98 1.35
CA VAL A 148 7.66 9.16 1.64
C VAL A 148 7.82 9.51 3.11
N ASN A 149 8.68 8.79 3.82
CA ASN A 149 9.16 9.19 5.14
C ASN A 149 10.68 9.20 5.20
N TYR A 150 11.23 10.24 5.81
CA TYR A 150 12.53 10.18 6.44
C TYR A 150 12.43 9.43 7.76
N VAL A 151 13.36 8.52 7.99
CA VAL A 151 13.45 7.68 9.18
C VAL A 151 14.63 8.16 10.02
N PHE A 152 14.33 8.83 11.13
CA PHE A 152 15.36 9.25 12.09
C PHE A 152 15.99 8.01 12.74
N PHE A 153 17.32 8.01 12.93
CA PHE A 153 18.05 6.85 13.46
C PHE A 153 17.83 5.56 12.64
N GLY A 154 17.63 5.70 11.33
CA GLY A 154 17.39 4.60 10.40
C GLY A 154 18.53 3.58 10.31
N ASP A 155 19.74 3.92 10.77
CA ASP A 155 20.85 2.98 10.93
C ASP A 155 20.58 1.88 11.96
N ARG A 156 19.62 2.08 12.86
CA ARG A 156 19.31 1.18 13.98
C ARG A 156 17.98 0.45 13.82
N ILE A 157 17.15 0.82 12.86
CA ILE A 157 15.85 0.18 12.63
C ILE A 157 15.63 -0.19 11.17
N SER A 158 15.09 -1.37 10.93
CA SER A 158 14.84 -1.85 9.57
C SER A 158 13.41 -2.34 9.38
N ILE A 159 12.67 -1.64 8.51
CA ILE A 159 11.38 -2.14 8.02
C ILE A 159 11.57 -3.36 7.10
N ASN A 160 12.70 -3.48 6.39
CA ASN A 160 13.05 -4.65 5.58
C ASN A 160 13.15 -5.92 6.43
N ALA A 161 13.63 -5.80 7.67
CA ALA A 161 13.74 -6.93 8.58
C ALA A 161 12.38 -7.52 8.96
N ALA A 162 11.32 -6.69 8.98
CA ALA A 162 9.96 -7.13 9.25
C ALA A 162 9.22 -7.55 7.97
N MET A 163 9.24 -6.70 6.93
CA MET A 163 8.41 -6.86 5.74
C MET A 163 8.94 -7.90 4.76
N HIS A 164 10.24 -7.85 4.45
CA HIS A 164 10.88 -8.72 3.47
C HIS A 164 11.69 -9.83 4.13
N GLN A 165 12.05 -9.66 5.40
CA GLN A 165 12.93 -10.55 6.15
C GLN A 165 14.30 -10.77 5.47
N SER A 166 14.70 -9.87 4.57
CA SER A 166 16.03 -9.82 3.94
C SER A 166 17.10 -9.29 4.88
N GLU A 167 16.68 -8.51 5.87
CA GLU A 167 17.50 -8.07 7.00
C GLU A 167 17.02 -8.76 8.28
N ILE A 168 17.83 -8.71 9.34
CA ILE A 168 17.46 -9.21 10.67
C ILE A 168 17.65 -8.07 11.68
N GLN A 169 16.57 -7.67 12.35
CA GLN A 169 16.64 -6.77 13.49
C GLN A 169 17.12 -7.57 14.71
N LYS A 170 18.31 -7.23 15.23
CA LYS A 170 18.94 -7.89 16.38
C LYS A 170 18.51 -7.29 17.73
N LYS A 171 18.19 -5.99 17.73
CA LYS A 171 17.83 -5.22 18.94
C LYS A 171 16.57 -4.40 18.70
N SER A 172 15.78 -4.20 19.75
CA SER A 172 14.64 -3.30 19.69
C SER A 172 15.09 -1.86 19.43
N ALA A 173 14.29 -1.12 18.66
CA ALA A 173 14.56 0.26 18.30
C ALA A 173 13.24 1.01 18.04
N ILE A 174 13.29 2.33 18.13
CA ILE A 174 12.19 3.22 17.78
C ILE A 174 12.75 4.44 17.04
N SER A 175 12.03 4.89 16.04
CA SER A 175 12.43 5.95 15.14
C SER A 175 11.24 6.82 14.79
N PRO A 176 11.29 8.12 15.11
CA PRO A 176 10.35 9.09 14.57
C PRO A 176 10.38 9.09 13.03
N LEU A 177 9.23 9.44 12.44
CA LEU A 177 9.05 9.58 11.00
C LEU A 177 8.55 11.00 10.69
N VAL A 178 9.07 11.58 9.63
CA VAL A 178 8.51 12.79 9.01
C VAL A 178 8.54 12.61 7.50
N GLY A 179 7.54 13.13 6.79
CA GLY A 179 7.62 13.17 5.35
C GLY A 179 6.38 13.72 4.70
N PHE A 180 6.08 13.19 3.52
CA PHE A 180 5.06 13.73 2.64
C PHE A 180 4.36 12.62 1.88
N GLU A 181 3.11 12.84 1.51
CA GLU A 181 2.36 11.93 0.67
C GLU A 181 1.58 12.65 -0.42
N VAL A 182 1.37 11.96 -1.53
CA VAL A 182 0.51 12.40 -2.63
C VAL A 182 -0.31 11.21 -3.08
N TYR A 183 -1.62 11.39 -3.14
CA TYR A 183 -2.57 10.40 -3.63
C TYR A 183 -3.51 11.02 -4.64
N ARG A 184 -3.89 10.21 -5.60
CA ARG A 184 -5.03 10.46 -6.47
C ARG A 184 -5.94 9.23 -6.44
N ALA A 185 -7.22 9.46 -6.18
CA ALA A 185 -8.26 8.45 -6.30
C ALA A 185 -9.29 8.90 -7.33
N ARG A 186 -9.80 7.98 -8.14
CA ARG A 186 -10.91 8.24 -9.05
C ARG A 186 -11.90 7.10 -8.93
N VAL A 187 -13.16 7.47 -8.79
CA VAL A 187 -14.32 6.57 -8.82
C VAL A 187 -15.12 6.90 -10.07
N SER A 188 -15.57 5.90 -10.80
CA SER A 188 -16.41 6.08 -11.99
C SER A 188 -17.35 4.90 -12.19
N GLY A 189 -18.56 5.14 -12.68
CA GLY A 189 -19.50 4.12 -13.11
C GLY A 189 -20.18 4.52 -14.41
N ASP A 190 -20.82 3.55 -15.07
CA ASP A 190 -21.67 3.81 -16.24
C ASP A 190 -23.02 4.40 -15.82
N SER A 191 -23.44 4.11 -14.57
CA SER A 191 -24.56 4.74 -13.88
C SER A 191 -24.10 5.50 -12.63
N LEU A 192 -25.03 6.22 -12.01
CA LEU A 192 -24.76 6.97 -10.79
C LEU A 192 -24.21 6.08 -9.67
N ILE A 193 -23.29 6.62 -8.87
CA ILE A 193 -22.52 5.85 -7.89
C ILE A 193 -23.37 5.50 -6.67
N ILE A 194 -24.25 6.37 -6.20
CA ILE A 194 -25.15 6.07 -5.09
C ILE A 194 -26.41 5.40 -5.66
N PRO A 195 -26.89 4.27 -5.12
CA PRO A 195 -28.15 3.67 -5.57
C PRO A 195 -29.32 4.64 -5.37
N GLU A 196 -30.20 4.75 -6.37
CA GLU A 196 -31.31 5.72 -6.38
C GLU A 196 -32.34 5.44 -5.29
N GLU A 197 -32.46 4.19 -4.84
CA GLU A 197 -33.35 3.76 -3.76
C GLU A 197 -33.01 4.41 -2.41
N LEU A 198 -31.81 4.97 -2.26
CA LEU A 198 -31.40 5.72 -1.08
C LEU A 198 -31.79 7.20 -1.15
N ALA A 199 -32.49 7.62 -2.21
CA ALA A 199 -32.95 8.99 -2.48
C ALA A 199 -31.86 10.04 -2.14
N PRO A 200 -30.67 9.97 -2.74
CA PRO A 200 -29.60 10.90 -2.42
C PRO A 200 -29.91 12.31 -2.93
N ASP A 201 -29.68 13.33 -2.09
CA ASP A 201 -29.85 14.74 -2.47
C ASP A 201 -28.88 15.18 -3.58
N PHE A 202 -27.74 14.50 -3.66
CA PHE A 202 -26.76 14.67 -4.73
C PHE A 202 -26.15 13.31 -5.11
N ASN A 203 -25.97 13.09 -6.40
CA ASN A 203 -25.38 11.87 -6.94
C ASN A 203 -24.54 12.18 -8.18
N TYR A 204 -23.59 11.30 -8.46
CA TYR A 204 -22.55 11.54 -9.46
C TYR A 204 -22.21 10.23 -10.18
N SER A 205 -21.75 10.32 -11.42
CA SER A 205 -21.24 9.15 -12.17
C SER A 205 -19.72 9.04 -12.08
N ARG A 206 -19.03 10.14 -11.77
CA ARG A 206 -17.58 10.21 -11.65
C ARG A 206 -17.15 11.16 -10.56
N ALA A 207 -16.11 10.75 -9.83
CA ALA A 207 -15.42 11.59 -8.86
C ALA A 207 -13.91 11.39 -9.00
N ASP A 208 -13.14 12.46 -8.87
CA ASP A 208 -11.68 12.41 -8.78
C ASP A 208 -11.27 13.20 -7.55
N PHE A 209 -10.26 12.68 -6.86
CA PHE A 209 -9.80 13.18 -5.60
C PHE A 209 -8.29 13.25 -5.64
N MET A 210 -7.75 14.39 -5.24
CA MET A 210 -6.33 14.57 -5.01
C MET A 210 -6.14 14.87 -3.53
N HIS A 211 -5.11 14.27 -2.93
CA HIS A 211 -4.70 14.54 -1.56
C HIS A 211 -3.19 14.67 -1.53
N LEU A 212 -2.70 15.74 -0.94
CA LEU A 212 -1.27 15.94 -0.72
C LEU A 212 -1.01 16.62 0.60
N GLY A 213 0.00 16.17 1.32
CA GLY A 213 0.32 16.79 2.60
C GLY A 213 1.49 16.18 3.33
N PRO A 214 2.02 16.92 4.33
CA PRO A 214 2.98 16.37 5.26
C PRO A 214 2.34 15.26 6.10
N ASN A 215 3.21 14.36 6.56
CA ASN A 215 2.82 13.36 7.55
C ASN A 215 3.94 13.16 8.58
N VAL A 216 3.54 12.78 9.79
CA VAL A 216 4.44 12.50 10.91
C VAL A 216 4.06 11.18 11.54
N GLY A 217 5.03 10.49 12.12
CA GLY A 217 4.78 9.14 12.61
C GLY A 217 5.89 8.54 13.43
N VAL A 218 5.81 7.24 13.61
CA VAL A 218 6.78 6.44 14.34
C VAL A 218 6.90 5.05 13.73
N LEU A 219 8.13 4.56 13.66
CA LEU A 219 8.48 3.17 13.36
C LEU A 219 9.11 2.58 14.61
N GLY A 220 8.61 1.44 15.08
CA GLY A 220 9.13 0.73 16.24
C GLY A 220 9.28 -0.76 15.96
N THR A 221 10.32 -1.37 16.51
CA THR A 221 10.50 -2.82 16.53
C THR A 221 10.88 -3.28 17.92
N LEU A 222 10.19 -4.31 18.42
CA LEU A 222 10.51 -5.06 19.61
C LEU A 222 11.06 -6.43 19.18
N VAL A 223 12.27 -6.77 19.59
CA VAL A 223 12.90 -8.09 19.34
C VAL A 223 12.97 -8.87 20.65
N PHE A 224 12.60 -10.15 20.61
CA PHE A 224 12.62 -11.05 21.77
C PHE A 224 12.87 -12.50 21.36
N GLY A 225 13.12 -13.38 22.34
CA GLY A 225 13.19 -14.83 22.12
C GLY A 225 14.20 -15.29 21.04
N LYS A 226 15.29 -14.52 20.82
CA LYS A 226 16.32 -14.80 19.80
C LYS A 226 15.78 -15.00 18.37
N GLY A 227 14.88 -14.12 17.95
CA GLY A 227 14.43 -14.04 16.55
C GLY A 227 12.96 -13.68 16.37
N PHE A 228 12.16 -13.69 17.44
CA PHE A 228 10.81 -13.16 17.40
C PHE A 228 10.83 -11.65 17.39
N PHE A 229 9.87 -11.06 16.67
CA PHE A 229 9.73 -9.63 16.57
C PHE A 229 8.27 -9.18 16.48
N VAL A 230 8.04 -7.96 16.93
CA VAL A 230 6.85 -7.16 16.64
C VAL A 230 7.34 -5.82 16.09
N THR A 231 6.95 -5.48 14.87
CA THR A 231 7.30 -4.21 14.21
C THR A 231 6.02 -3.48 13.85
N GLY A 232 5.96 -2.19 14.18
CA GLY A 232 4.84 -1.32 13.87
C GLY A 232 5.32 -0.02 13.26
N ALA A 233 4.63 0.46 12.22
CA ALA A 233 4.77 1.81 11.69
C ALA A 233 3.39 2.47 11.68
N PHE A 234 3.31 3.68 12.20
CA PHE A 234 2.11 4.50 12.15
C PHE A 234 2.48 5.91 11.72
N SER A 235 1.79 6.46 10.73
CA SER A 235 1.88 7.87 10.35
C SER A 235 0.48 8.49 10.27
N GLY A 236 0.35 9.69 10.81
CA GLY A 236 -0.81 10.57 10.60
C GLY A 236 -0.46 11.65 9.59
N ASN A 237 -1.39 11.98 8.71
CA ASN A 237 -1.26 13.06 7.73
C ASN A 237 -2.23 14.20 8.05
N LEU A 238 -1.84 15.40 7.60
CA LEU A 238 -2.71 16.57 7.51
C LEU A 238 -2.46 17.18 6.13
N GLY A 239 -3.36 16.96 5.19
CA GLY A 239 -3.14 17.32 3.79
C GLY A 239 -4.27 18.12 3.18
N ALA A 240 -3.95 18.88 2.14
CA ALA A 240 -4.93 19.54 1.29
C ALA A 240 -5.55 18.51 0.34
N GLY A 241 -6.87 18.43 0.36
CA GLY A 241 -7.68 17.64 -0.55
C GLY A 241 -8.32 18.54 -1.61
N HIS A 242 -8.40 18.05 -2.84
CA HIS A 242 -9.24 18.63 -3.89
C HIS A 242 -10.11 17.53 -4.48
N SER A 243 -11.41 17.76 -4.56
CA SER A 243 -12.36 16.86 -5.21
C SER A 243 -12.99 17.54 -6.41
N TRP A 244 -13.35 16.75 -7.41
CA TRP A 244 -14.34 17.16 -8.39
C TRP A 244 -15.27 16.01 -8.73
N LEU A 245 -16.56 16.31 -8.78
CA LEU A 245 -17.64 15.36 -9.01
C LEU A 245 -18.44 15.80 -10.24
N ASP A 246 -18.64 14.86 -11.16
CA ASP A 246 -19.49 15.04 -12.32
C ASP A 246 -20.89 14.52 -11.95
N GLY A 247 -21.80 15.46 -11.62
CA GLY A 247 -23.15 15.21 -11.16
C GLY A 247 -24.05 14.59 -12.23
N GLY A 248 -25.07 13.84 -11.80
CA GLY A 248 -26.02 13.20 -12.71
C GLY A 248 -26.84 14.17 -13.57
N ASN A 249 -26.98 15.42 -13.11
CA ASN A 249 -27.63 16.52 -13.80
C ASN A 249 -26.72 17.25 -14.81
N GLY A 250 -25.47 16.81 -14.97
CA GLY A 250 -24.47 17.46 -15.83
C GLY A 250 -23.74 18.63 -15.17
N GLU A 251 -24.06 18.97 -13.92
CA GLU A 251 -23.30 19.95 -13.14
C GLU A 251 -21.98 19.35 -12.65
N ARG A 252 -20.94 20.18 -12.60
CA ARG A 252 -19.66 19.81 -12.03
C ARG A 252 -19.46 20.54 -10.73
N GLU A 253 -19.21 19.79 -9.68
CA GLU A 253 -18.89 20.32 -8.35
C GLU A 253 -17.41 20.12 -8.06
N SER A 254 -16.80 21.07 -7.36
CA SER A 254 -15.42 20.95 -6.89
C SER A 254 -15.23 21.67 -5.57
N ASP A 255 -14.42 21.09 -4.70
CA ASP A 255 -14.14 21.69 -3.40
C ASP A 255 -12.69 21.41 -2.95
N TRP A 256 -12.24 22.21 -2.00
CA TRP A 256 -10.98 22.04 -1.28
C TRP A 256 -11.25 21.90 0.21
N SER A 257 -10.59 20.95 0.87
CA SER A 257 -10.61 20.90 2.34
C SER A 257 -9.30 20.36 2.88
N ILE A 258 -9.13 20.53 4.20
CA ILE A 258 -8.03 19.92 4.92
C ILE A 258 -8.49 18.59 5.47
N LEU A 259 -7.76 17.54 5.14
CA LEU A 259 -8.10 16.16 5.44
C LEU A 259 -7.06 15.57 6.38
N LEU A 260 -7.56 14.94 7.44
CA LEU A 260 -6.78 14.05 8.27
C LEU A 260 -6.83 12.64 7.67
N GLY A 261 -5.76 11.89 7.86
CA GLY A 261 -5.70 10.49 7.47
C GLY A 261 -4.55 9.80 8.18
N TYR A 262 -4.49 8.47 8.06
CA TYR A 262 -3.46 7.69 8.73
C TYR A 262 -3.09 6.43 7.96
N HIS A 263 -1.85 5.99 8.16
CA HIS A 263 -1.27 4.80 7.58
C HIS A 263 -0.66 3.95 8.68
N PHE A 264 -1.15 2.72 8.80
CA PHE A 264 -0.66 1.73 9.74
C PHE A 264 -0.04 0.54 9.01
N ARG A 265 1.09 0.05 9.53
CA ARG A 265 1.71 -1.21 9.14
C ARG A 265 2.12 -1.97 10.39
N GLY A 266 1.62 -3.18 10.57
CA GLY A 266 1.97 -4.06 11.68
C GLY A 266 2.53 -5.38 11.17
N TYR A 267 3.57 -5.88 11.82
CA TYR A 267 4.22 -7.13 11.53
C TYR A 267 4.53 -7.86 12.83
N ILE A 268 4.19 -9.14 12.90
CA ILE A 268 4.58 -10.02 14.00
C ILE A 268 5.10 -11.33 13.41
N GLY A 269 6.21 -11.83 13.95
CA GLY A 269 6.75 -13.07 13.42
C GLY A 269 8.07 -13.49 14.01
N TYR A 270 8.74 -14.37 13.27
CA TYR A 270 10.05 -14.89 13.57
C TYR A 270 10.97 -14.72 12.36
N ASN A 271 12.19 -14.26 12.57
CA ASN A 271 13.18 -14.03 11.53
C ASN A 271 14.56 -14.56 11.97
N SER A 272 15.03 -15.63 11.32
CA SER A 272 16.35 -16.21 11.57
C SER A 272 17.24 -16.16 10.33
N SER A 273 18.44 -16.73 10.41
CA SER A 273 19.37 -16.84 9.29
C SER A 273 18.93 -17.85 8.21
N ARG A 274 18.02 -18.80 8.51
CA ARG A 274 17.59 -19.84 7.56
C ARG A 274 16.11 -19.78 7.20
N PHE A 275 15.25 -19.53 8.17
CA PHE A 275 13.81 -19.49 7.96
C PHE A 275 13.16 -18.33 8.71
N GLY A 276 11.96 -17.98 8.30
CA GLY A 276 11.12 -17.02 8.98
C GLY A 276 9.66 -17.24 8.66
N PHE A 277 8.81 -16.61 9.46
CA PHE A 277 7.41 -16.44 9.14
C PHE A 277 6.95 -15.11 9.72
N ASN A 278 5.92 -14.51 9.14
CA ASN A 278 5.26 -13.35 9.76
C ASN A 278 3.80 -13.24 9.33
N LEU A 279 3.04 -12.59 10.19
CA LEU A 279 1.73 -12.06 9.90
C LEU A 279 1.84 -10.53 9.77
N ASN A 280 1.29 -10.01 8.67
CA ASN A 280 1.37 -8.60 8.32
C ASN A 280 -0.04 -8.04 8.18
N TYR A 281 -0.23 -6.83 8.68
CA TYR A 281 -1.43 -6.03 8.47
C TYR A 281 -1.03 -4.63 8.04
N VAL A 282 -1.47 -4.24 6.85
CA VAL A 282 -1.31 -2.87 6.33
C VAL A 282 -2.69 -2.27 6.17
N TYR A 283 -2.85 -1.04 6.63
CA TYR A 283 -4.09 -0.29 6.54
C TYR A 283 -3.80 1.17 6.27
N LYS A 284 -4.41 1.73 5.22
CA LYS A 284 -4.37 3.15 4.91
C LYS A 284 -5.80 3.63 4.81
N ASN A 285 -6.16 4.58 5.68
CA ASN A 285 -7.34 5.39 5.49
C ASN A 285 -6.95 6.58 4.60
N LEU A 286 -7.68 6.73 3.50
CA LEU A 286 -7.60 7.89 2.62
C LEU A 286 -8.97 8.54 2.61
N ASN A 287 -9.15 9.54 3.46
CA ASN A 287 -10.32 10.39 3.40
C ASN A 287 -10.31 11.15 2.08
N LEU A 288 -11.45 11.15 1.42
CA LEU A 288 -11.68 11.80 0.14
C LEU A 288 -12.43 13.09 0.43
N ASN A 289 -12.04 14.16 -0.25
CA ASN A 289 -12.56 15.49 0.04
C ASN A 289 -14.08 15.54 -0.13
N PRO A 290 -14.85 15.91 0.91
CA PRO A 290 -16.31 15.94 0.81
C PRO A 290 -16.77 16.97 -0.22
N ILE A 291 -17.90 16.71 -0.86
CA ILE A 291 -18.62 17.69 -1.70
C ILE A 291 -20.07 17.64 -1.28
N ARG A 292 -20.69 18.80 -1.02
CA ARG A 292 -22.08 18.90 -0.55
C ARG A 292 -22.36 17.97 0.65
N GLU A 293 -21.47 17.98 1.64
CA GLU A 293 -21.55 17.16 2.86
C GLU A 293 -21.50 15.63 2.64
N LEU A 294 -21.13 15.17 1.45
CA LEU A 294 -20.95 13.75 1.16
C LEU A 294 -19.54 13.29 1.54
N GLU A 295 -19.34 12.82 2.77
CA GLU A 295 -18.07 12.24 3.18
C GLU A 295 -17.79 10.92 2.46
N GLN A 296 -16.54 10.77 2.06
CA GLN A 296 -16.12 9.63 1.26
C GLN A 296 -14.74 9.17 1.71
N SER A 297 -14.49 7.87 1.63
CA SER A 297 -13.14 7.33 1.91
C SER A 297 -12.82 6.13 1.04
N ALA A 298 -11.53 6.00 0.71
CA ALA A 298 -10.96 4.85 0.03
C ALA A 298 -10.00 4.11 0.98
N ASP A 299 -10.57 3.23 1.80
CA ASP A 299 -9.84 2.47 2.79
C ASP A 299 -9.21 1.23 2.18
N THR A 300 -7.89 1.19 2.17
CA THR A 300 -7.13 0.12 1.54
C THR A 300 -6.31 -0.63 2.55
N GLY A 301 -6.25 -1.94 2.41
CA GLY A 301 -5.40 -2.73 3.28
C GLY A 301 -5.06 -4.09 2.74
N ASN A 302 -4.21 -4.78 3.49
CA ASN A 302 -3.71 -6.09 3.13
C ASN A 302 -3.39 -6.89 4.39
N TYR A 303 -3.98 -8.08 4.49
CA TYR A 303 -3.53 -9.11 5.42
C TYR A 303 -2.59 -10.04 4.68
N ARG A 304 -1.43 -10.37 5.24
CA ARG A 304 -0.51 -11.34 4.63
C ARG A 304 0.10 -12.27 5.66
N LEU A 305 0.10 -13.56 5.37
CA LEU A 305 0.85 -14.58 6.08
C LEU A 305 2.00 -15.03 5.19
N ASN A 306 3.25 -14.84 5.60
CA ASN A 306 4.43 -15.25 4.85
C ASN A 306 5.13 -16.42 5.53
N PHE A 307 5.61 -17.34 4.70
CA PHE A 307 6.58 -18.38 5.03
C PHE A 307 7.85 -18.08 4.23
N VAL A 308 8.97 -18.04 4.93
CA VAL A 308 10.23 -17.52 4.38
C VAL A 308 11.34 -18.54 4.54
N TYR A 309 12.08 -18.75 3.46
CA TYR A 309 13.26 -19.60 3.44
C TYR A 309 14.44 -18.88 2.78
N LYS A 310 15.61 -18.97 3.41
CA LYS A 310 16.81 -18.23 3.03
C LYS A 310 17.87 -19.19 2.51
N ILE A 311 18.36 -18.94 1.30
CA ILE A 311 19.33 -19.78 0.61
C ILE A 311 20.49 -18.93 0.11
N ARG A 312 21.67 -19.54 -0.05
CA ARG A 312 22.77 -18.94 -0.80
C ARG A 312 22.74 -19.50 -2.23
N PRO A 313 22.44 -18.70 -3.25
CA PRO A 313 22.46 -19.16 -4.62
C PRO A 313 23.91 -19.43 -5.07
N GLY A 314 24.09 -20.27 -6.10
CA GLY A 314 25.42 -20.56 -6.63
C GLY A 314 26.09 -19.34 -7.25
N GLU A 315 27.43 -19.30 -7.21
CA GLU A 315 28.22 -18.13 -7.64
C GLU A 315 27.87 -17.60 -9.04
N LYS A 316 27.59 -18.50 -9.99
CA LYS A 316 27.21 -18.12 -11.37
C LYS A 316 25.94 -17.26 -11.37
N PHE A 317 24.95 -17.62 -10.57
CA PHE A 317 23.73 -16.83 -10.44
C PHE A 317 24.05 -15.48 -9.78
N SER A 318 24.79 -15.48 -8.67
CA SER A 318 25.16 -14.27 -7.93
C SER A 318 25.87 -13.24 -8.81
N LYS A 319 26.85 -13.68 -9.63
CA LYS A 319 27.59 -12.82 -10.58
C LYS A 319 26.71 -12.31 -11.72
N THR A 320 25.82 -13.16 -12.23
CA THR A 320 24.94 -12.79 -13.37
C THR A 320 23.87 -11.80 -12.92
N PHE A 321 23.18 -12.10 -11.81
CA PHE A 321 22.13 -11.23 -11.28
C PHE A 321 22.64 -9.84 -10.92
N GLY A 322 23.84 -9.75 -10.33
CA GLY A 322 24.45 -8.46 -9.98
C GLY A 322 24.62 -7.50 -11.16
N LYS A 323 24.73 -8.01 -12.40
CA LYS A 323 24.81 -7.18 -13.63
C LYS A 323 23.45 -6.61 -14.07
N PHE A 324 22.36 -7.29 -13.73
CA PHE A 324 21.00 -6.91 -14.12
C PHE A 324 20.20 -6.31 -12.97
N ASN A 325 20.76 -6.28 -11.77
CA ASN A 325 20.07 -5.79 -10.58
C ASN A 325 19.78 -4.29 -10.72
N PRO A 326 18.50 -3.88 -10.80
CA PRO A 326 18.14 -2.47 -10.98
C PRO A 326 18.68 -1.56 -9.87
N THR A 327 18.87 -2.09 -8.65
CA THR A 327 19.38 -1.30 -7.52
C THR A 327 20.88 -0.99 -7.60
N ARG A 328 21.59 -1.56 -8.59
CA ARG A 328 23.01 -1.27 -8.85
C ARG A 328 23.21 -0.44 -10.13
N ILE A 329 22.15 -0.23 -10.91
CA ILE A 329 22.17 0.48 -12.18
C ILE A 329 21.68 1.94 -12.01
N LEU A 330 20.86 2.18 -10.98
CA LEU A 330 20.35 3.51 -10.56
C LEU A 330 21.23 4.09 -9.45
#